data_AF-L9L4P2-F1
#
_entry.id   AF-L9L4P2-F1
#
_cell.length_a   1.000
_cell.length_b   1.000
_cell.length_c   1.000
_cell.angle_alpha   90.00
_cell.angle_beta   90.00
_cell.angle_gamma   90.00
#
_symmetry.space_group_name_H-M   'P 1'
#
loop_
_entity.id
_entity.type
_entity.pdbx_description
1 polymer ?
#
loop_
_entity_poly.entity_id
_entity_poly.type
_entity_poly.pdbx_seq_one_letter_code
_entity_poly.pdbx_strand_id
1 'polypeptide(L)'
;MARMARKAGNFYAPAEPKLVFVTRIRGINGVGPKVQKVLHLLHFYQMFNGTFVKLNKASINMLRIVEPYIAWECPNLKSENELIYKRGYGKINKNQIALTDNSLIARSLGKFGIIYMEDLIHEIYTVGKHFKEANNFLWPFK
;
A
#
# COMPACT_ATOMS: atom_id res chain seq x y z
N MET A 1 -22.36 11.56 -10.12
CA MET A 1 -23.47 10.86 -9.42
C MET A 1 -23.95 11.59 -8.17
N ALA A 2 -23.09 11.96 -7.21
CA ALA A 2 -23.51 12.70 -6.01
C ALA A 2 -24.36 13.96 -6.29
N ARG A 3 -23.96 14.78 -7.27
CA ARG A 3 -24.73 15.96 -7.71
C ARG A 3 -26.13 15.61 -8.26
N MET A 4 -26.24 14.48 -8.96
CA MET A 4 -27.50 14.01 -9.53
C MET A 4 -28.42 13.46 -8.44
N ALA A 5 -27.89 12.67 -7.50
CA ALA A 5 -28.63 12.18 -6.34
C ALA A 5 -29.22 13.34 -5.54
N ARG A 6 -28.41 14.36 -5.22
CA ARG A 6 -28.87 15.57 -4.53
C ARG A 6 -29.97 16.30 -5.28
N LYS A 7 -29.87 16.43 -6.61
CA LYS A 7 -30.90 17.05 -7.45
C LYS A 7 -32.23 16.26 -7.41
N ALA A 8 -32.16 14.94 -7.27
CA ALA A 8 -33.31 14.05 -7.16
C ALA A 8 -33.84 13.88 -5.72
N GLY A 9 -33.30 14.61 -4.73
CA GLY A 9 -33.67 14.44 -3.32
C GLY A 9 -33.14 13.14 -2.68
N ASN A 10 -32.23 12.43 -3.35
CA ASN A 10 -31.67 11.15 -2.93
C ASN A 10 -30.24 11.30 -2.38
N PHE A 11 -29.78 10.26 -1.68
CA PHE A 11 -28.42 10.15 -1.15
C PHE A 11 -27.52 9.31 -2.06
N TYR A 12 -26.24 9.66 -2.12
CA TYR A 12 -25.20 8.89 -2.81
C TYR A 12 -24.22 8.35 -1.77
N ALA A 13 -24.20 7.03 -1.59
CA ALA A 13 -23.19 6.35 -0.79
C ALA A 13 -22.00 5.98 -1.70
N PRO A 14 -20.79 6.49 -1.44
CA PRO A 14 -19.61 6.09 -2.20
C PRO A 14 -19.24 4.63 -1.90
N ALA A 15 -18.53 4.00 -2.83
CA ALA A 15 -17.97 2.67 -2.60
C ALA A 15 -16.99 2.67 -1.44
N GLU A 16 -16.98 1.60 -0.66
CA GLU A 16 -16.00 1.41 0.41
C GLU A 16 -14.57 1.37 -0.17
N PRO A 17 -13.58 1.93 0.56
CA PRO A 17 -12.20 1.91 0.14
C PRO A 17 -11.66 0.48 0.11
N LYS A 18 -10.86 0.19 -0.91
CA LYS A 18 -10.23 -1.14 -1.11
C LYS A 18 -8.76 -1.17 -0.73
N LEU A 19 -8.17 -0.01 -0.45
CA LEU A 19 -6.74 0.18 -0.22
C LEU A 19 -6.53 1.08 0.99
N VAL A 20 -5.53 0.75 1.81
CA VAL A 20 -5.01 1.64 2.84
C VAL A 20 -3.49 1.70 2.76
N PHE A 21 -2.94 2.86 3.09
CA PHE A 21 -1.53 2.99 3.40
C PHE A 21 -1.36 2.86 4.90
N VAL A 22 -0.46 1.99 5.33
CA VAL A 22 -0.23 1.68 6.73
C VAL A 22 1.21 2.06 7.07
N THR A 23 1.40 2.82 8.13
CA THR A 23 2.72 3.18 8.67
C THR A 23 2.85 2.80 10.13
N ARG A 24 4.06 2.41 10.53
CA ARG A 24 4.34 2.03 11.91
C ARG A 24 4.73 3.26 12.75
N ILE A 25 4.02 3.47 13.86
CA ILE A 25 4.20 4.66 14.71
C ILE A 25 4.89 4.36 16.06
N ARG A 26 4.99 3.10 16.49
CA ARG A 26 5.58 2.71 17.79
C ARG A 26 6.67 1.63 17.68
N GLY A 27 7.60 1.63 18.64
CA GLY A 27 8.68 0.64 18.81
C GLY A 27 8.19 -0.78 19.14
N ILE A 28 9.11 -1.77 19.16
CA ILE A 28 8.80 -3.21 19.40
C ILE A 28 8.92 -3.63 20.87
N ASN A 29 9.38 -2.75 21.76
CA ASN A 29 9.67 -3.11 23.15
C ASN A 29 8.37 -3.45 23.90
N GLY A 30 8.34 -4.62 24.56
CA GLY A 30 7.18 -5.07 25.33
C GLY A 30 5.99 -5.53 24.49
N VAL A 31 6.16 -5.74 23.18
CA VAL A 31 5.08 -6.19 22.30
C VAL A 31 4.90 -7.70 22.40
N GLY A 32 3.66 -8.15 22.63
CA GLY A 32 3.34 -9.58 22.69
C GLY A 32 3.58 -10.31 21.35
N PRO A 33 3.84 -11.63 21.38
CA PRO A 33 4.28 -12.39 20.20
C PRO A 33 3.27 -12.36 19.05
N LYS A 34 1.96 -12.33 19.36
CA LYS A 34 0.89 -12.23 18.36
C LYS A 34 0.96 -10.93 17.56
N VAL A 35 1.09 -9.80 18.25
CA VAL A 35 1.19 -8.47 17.63
C VAL A 35 2.48 -8.38 16.82
N GLN A 36 3.60 -8.86 17.38
CA GLN A 36 4.88 -8.90 16.69
C GLN A 36 4.82 -9.71 15.38
N LYS A 37 4.14 -10.86 15.39
CA LYS A 37 3.96 -11.67 14.18
C LYS A 37 3.14 -10.94 13.11
N VAL A 38 2.07 -10.23 13.49
CA VAL A 38 1.27 -9.46 12.53
C VAL A 38 2.06 -8.29 11.94
N LEU A 39 2.84 -7.57 12.75
CA LEU A 39 3.74 -6.52 12.26
C LEU A 39 4.78 -7.07 11.26
N HIS A 40 5.34 -8.24 11.52
CA HIS A 40 6.25 -8.92 10.58
C HIS A 40 5.57 -9.33 9.27
N LEU A 41 4.33 -9.82 9.31
CA LEU A 41 3.55 -10.16 8.11
C LEU A 41 3.25 -8.92 7.25
N LEU A 42 3.12 -7.75 7.88
CA LEU A 42 3.00 -6.45 7.20
C LEU A 42 4.35 -5.85 6.80
N HIS A 43 5.47 -6.56 7.00
CA HIS A 43 6.83 -6.09 6.72
C HIS A 43 7.31 -4.88 7.56
N PHE A 44 6.73 -4.67 8.74
CA PHE A 44 7.09 -3.57 9.66
C PHE A 44 8.15 -3.95 10.69
N TYR A 45 9.39 -4.10 10.22
CA TYR A 45 10.54 -4.37 11.09
C TYR A 45 11.01 -3.12 11.86
N GLN A 46 10.98 -1.95 11.21
CA GLN A 46 11.47 -0.68 11.76
C GLN A 46 10.32 0.31 11.96
N MET A 47 10.54 1.30 12.84
CA MET A 47 9.61 2.42 13.04
C MET A 47 9.57 3.31 11.80
N PHE A 48 8.40 3.91 11.52
CA PHE A 48 8.11 4.69 10.32
C PHE A 48 8.14 3.92 9.00
N ASN A 49 8.26 2.59 9.04
CA ASN A 49 8.07 1.79 7.84
C ASN A 49 6.62 1.88 7.36
N GLY A 50 6.44 2.00 6.04
CA GLY A 50 5.14 2.07 5.38
C GLY A 50 4.93 1.01 4.30
N THR A 51 3.70 0.55 4.13
CA THR A 51 3.30 -0.36 3.04
C THR A 51 1.84 -0.15 2.64
N PHE A 52 1.50 -0.54 1.41
CA PHE A 52 0.13 -0.58 0.94
C PHE A 52 -0.52 -1.91 1.31
N VAL A 53 -1.77 -1.86 1.79
CA VAL A 53 -2.54 -3.05 2.17
C VAL A 53 -3.90 -3.03 1.51
N LYS A 54 -4.18 -4.08 0.73
CA LYS A 54 -5.52 -4.34 0.20
C LYS A 54 -6.47 -4.69 1.35
N LEU A 55 -7.59 -3.98 1.42
CA LEU A 55 -8.63 -4.22 2.40
C LEU A 55 -9.47 -5.44 2.00
N ASN A 56 -9.55 -6.38 2.93
CA ASN A 56 -10.47 -7.51 2.97
C ASN A 56 -10.75 -7.83 4.44
N LYS A 57 -11.70 -8.74 4.69
CA LYS A 57 -12.07 -9.10 6.07
C LYS A 57 -10.89 -9.55 6.94
N ALA A 58 -9.94 -10.29 6.35
CA ALA A 58 -8.77 -10.79 7.07
C ALA A 58 -7.74 -9.67 7.35
N SER A 59 -7.45 -8.80 6.38
CA SER A 59 -6.51 -7.70 6.57
C SER A 59 -7.05 -6.66 7.55
N ILE A 60 -8.36 -6.37 7.54
CA ILE A 60 -8.99 -5.52 8.56
C ILE A 60 -8.80 -6.14 9.96
N ASN A 61 -9.01 -7.44 10.11
CA ASN A 61 -8.79 -8.12 11.40
C ASN A 61 -7.33 -8.08 11.84
N MET A 62 -6.37 -8.21 10.91
CA MET A 62 -4.95 -8.02 11.20
C MET A 62 -4.66 -6.59 11.67
N LEU A 63 -5.16 -5.58 10.96
CA LEU A 63 -4.96 -4.17 11.30
C LEU A 63 -5.52 -3.84 12.70
N ARG A 64 -6.69 -4.38 13.04
CA ARG A 64 -7.28 -4.24 14.40
C ARG A 64 -6.40 -4.81 15.51
N ILE A 65 -5.68 -5.90 15.25
CA ILE A 65 -4.77 -6.51 16.26
C ILE A 65 -3.57 -5.58 16.55
N VAL A 66 -3.09 -4.87 15.53
CA VAL A 66 -1.88 -4.02 15.64
C VAL A 66 -2.19 -2.53 15.72
N GLU A 67 -3.47 -2.14 15.76
CA GLU A 67 -3.96 -0.76 15.70
C GLU A 67 -3.22 0.23 16.62
N PRO A 68 -2.84 -0.12 17.88
CA PRO A 68 -2.09 0.80 18.73
C PRO A 68 -0.67 1.13 18.25
N TYR A 69 -0.12 0.34 17.32
CA TYR A 69 1.26 0.42 16.84
C TYR A 69 1.39 0.97 15.42
N ILE A 70 0.27 1.12 14.72
CA ILE A 70 0.21 1.58 13.33
C ILE A 70 -0.73 2.77 13.21
N ALA A 71 -0.49 3.62 12.22
CA ALA A 71 -1.48 4.54 11.68
C ALA A 71 -1.80 4.09 10.26
N TRP A 72 -3.07 4.11 9.88
CA TRP A 72 -3.47 3.75 8.53
C TRP A 72 -4.65 4.57 8.06
N GLU A 73 -4.59 4.97 6.80
CA GLU A 73 -5.60 5.79 6.15
C GLU A 73 -5.77 5.39 4.69
N CYS A 74 -6.88 5.81 4.10
CA CYS A 74 -7.11 5.68 2.67
C CYS A 74 -6.24 6.72 1.94
N PRO A 75 -5.31 6.29 1.09
CA PRO A 75 -4.38 7.20 0.46
C PRO A 75 -5.06 8.05 -0.64
N ASN A 76 -4.53 9.25 -0.85
CA ASN A 76 -4.86 10.10 -1.99
C ASN A 76 -3.89 9.82 -3.13
N LEU A 77 -4.37 9.81 -4.38
CA LEU A 77 -3.55 9.59 -5.59
C LEU A 77 -2.33 10.52 -5.64
N LYS A 78 -2.49 11.79 -5.23
CA LYS A 78 -1.36 12.73 -5.16
C LYS A 78 -0.28 12.26 -4.18
N SER A 79 -0.70 11.84 -2.99
CA SER A 79 0.21 11.38 -1.93
C SER A 79 0.92 10.08 -2.33
N GLU A 80 0.23 9.16 -3.01
CA GLU A 80 0.83 7.92 -3.51
C GLU A 80 1.87 8.19 -4.59
N ASN A 81 1.54 9.03 -5.57
CA ASN A 81 2.47 9.45 -6.60
C ASN A 81 3.74 10.00 -5.93
N GLU A 82 3.60 11.02 -5.08
CA GLU A 82 4.75 11.63 -4.42
C GLU A 82 5.54 10.63 -3.57
N LEU A 83 4.87 9.70 -2.89
CA LEU A 83 5.53 8.67 -2.08
C LEU A 83 6.34 7.71 -2.95
N ILE A 84 5.76 7.19 -4.03
CA ILE A 84 6.41 6.21 -4.90
C ILE A 84 7.54 6.88 -5.70
N TYR A 85 7.39 8.10 -6.18
CA TYR A 85 8.49 8.81 -6.85
C TYR A 85 9.62 9.20 -5.89
N LYS A 86 9.32 9.71 -4.68
CA LYS A 86 10.36 10.22 -3.76
C LYS A 86 11.00 9.14 -2.91
N ARG A 87 10.25 8.10 -2.55
CA ARG A 87 10.64 7.06 -1.59
C ARG A 87 10.45 5.64 -2.11
N GLY A 88 10.07 5.46 -3.37
CA GLY A 88 9.91 4.15 -3.98
C GLY A 88 11.24 3.47 -4.25
N TYR A 89 11.38 2.27 -3.70
CA TYR A 89 12.45 1.34 -4.03
C TYR A 89 11.85 0.04 -4.53
N GLY A 90 12.44 -0.53 -5.57
CA GLY A 90 12.12 -1.86 -6.06
C GLY A 90 12.96 -2.93 -5.36
N LYS A 91 12.34 -4.09 -5.14
CA LYS A 91 12.98 -5.31 -4.64
C LYS A 91 13.41 -6.16 -5.83
N ILE A 92 14.68 -6.04 -6.21
CA ILE A 92 15.26 -6.74 -7.36
C ILE A 92 16.38 -7.65 -6.84
N ASN A 93 16.29 -8.95 -7.11
CA ASN A 93 17.25 -9.95 -6.61
C ASN A 93 17.47 -9.86 -5.09
N LYS A 94 16.40 -9.57 -4.33
CA LYS A 94 16.40 -9.32 -2.86
C LYS A 94 17.16 -8.07 -2.40
N ASN A 95 17.69 -7.27 -3.32
CA ASN A 95 18.31 -5.99 -3.02
C ASN A 95 17.31 -4.85 -3.17
N GLN A 96 17.50 -3.80 -2.37
CA GLN A 96 16.74 -2.56 -2.45
C GLN A 96 17.39 -1.65 -3.50
N ILE A 97 16.68 -1.34 -4.58
CA ILE A 97 17.17 -0.50 -5.69
C ILE A 97 16.21 0.67 -5.88
N ALA A 98 16.73 1.89 -5.99
CA ALA A 98 15.91 3.08 -6.24
C ALA A 98 15.23 2.99 -7.61
N LEU A 99 13.97 3.42 -7.68
CA LEU A 99 13.20 3.43 -8.94
C LEU A 99 13.55 4.67 -9.77
N THR A 100 14.71 4.64 -10.43
CA THR A 100 15.20 5.75 -11.28
C THR A 100 14.88 5.58 -12.76
N ASP A 101 14.68 4.35 -13.22
CA ASP A 101 14.44 4.01 -14.62
C ASP A 101 13.31 2.98 -14.75
N ASN A 102 12.42 3.23 -15.71
CA ASN A 102 11.31 2.34 -16.06
C ASN A 102 11.81 0.96 -16.53
N SER A 103 13.03 0.85 -17.05
CA SER A 103 13.62 -0.45 -17.42
C SER A 103 13.68 -1.43 -16.24
N LEU A 104 13.87 -0.94 -15.02
CA LEU A 104 13.90 -1.75 -13.79
C LEU A 104 12.52 -2.35 -13.46
N ILE A 105 11.47 -1.56 -13.69
CA ILE A 105 10.07 -1.95 -13.48
C ILE A 105 9.67 -2.95 -14.55
N ALA A 106 9.87 -2.60 -15.83
CA ALA A 106 9.56 -3.46 -16.97
C ALA A 106 10.24 -4.84 -16.88
N ARG A 107 11.51 -4.90 -16.45
CA ARG A 107 12.23 -6.17 -16.26
C ARG A 107 11.58 -7.06 -15.19
N SER A 108 11.04 -6.48 -14.13
CA SER A 108 10.52 -7.23 -12.97
C SER A 108 9.03 -7.56 -13.11
N LEU A 109 8.25 -6.61 -13.64
CA LEU A 109 6.80 -6.64 -13.68
C LEU A 109 6.21 -6.57 -15.10
N GLY A 110 7.02 -6.45 -16.15
CA GLY A 110 6.55 -6.32 -17.53
C GLY A 110 5.70 -7.50 -18.00
N LYS A 111 5.91 -8.71 -17.45
CA LYS A 111 5.06 -9.88 -17.69
C LYS A 111 3.61 -9.72 -17.21
N PHE A 112 3.35 -8.76 -16.34
CA PHE A 112 2.02 -8.40 -15.84
C PHE A 112 1.45 -7.14 -16.53
N GLY A 113 2.14 -6.62 -17.55
CA GLY A 113 1.75 -5.39 -18.23
C GLY A 113 2.11 -4.10 -17.48
N ILE A 114 2.93 -4.18 -16.43
CA ILE A 114 3.39 -3.02 -15.66
C ILE A 114 4.79 -2.65 -16.17
N ILE A 115 4.86 -1.62 -16.99
CA ILE A 115 6.09 -1.25 -17.72
C ILE A 115 6.65 0.05 -17.17
N TYR A 116 5.78 1.03 -16.95
CA TYR A 116 6.11 2.37 -16.48
C TYR A 116 5.77 2.56 -15.00
N MET A 117 6.35 3.60 -14.39
CA MET A 117 6.06 3.98 -13.02
C MET A 117 4.57 4.30 -12.80
N GLU A 118 3.94 4.92 -13.79
CA GLU A 118 2.53 5.28 -13.76
C GLU A 118 1.63 4.04 -13.76
N ASP A 119 2.01 2.99 -14.50
CA ASP A 119 1.30 1.70 -14.49
C ASP A 119 1.37 1.07 -13.10
N LEU A 120 2.54 1.14 -12.45
CA LEU A 120 2.75 0.62 -11.10
C LEU A 120 1.86 1.35 -10.09
N ILE A 121 1.84 2.69 -10.15
CA ILE A 121 1.02 3.50 -9.24
C ILE A 121 -0.47 3.24 -9.50
N HIS A 122 -0.88 3.16 -10.77
CA HIS A 122 -2.25 2.85 -11.14
C HIS A 122 -2.70 1.48 -10.60
N GLU A 123 -1.85 0.46 -10.75
CA GLU A 123 -2.13 -0.90 -10.26
C GLU A 123 -2.27 -0.96 -8.73
N ILE A 124 -1.45 -0.20 -8.00
CA ILE A 124 -1.53 -0.07 -6.55
C ILE A 124 -2.82 0.66 -6.14
N TYR A 125 -3.05 1.87 -6.65
CA TYR A 125 -4.16 2.75 -6.26
C TYR A 125 -5.53 2.09 -6.52
N THR A 126 -5.68 1.49 -7.70
CA THR A 126 -6.94 0.88 -8.13
C THR A 126 -7.16 -0.51 -7.53
N VAL A 127 -6.13 -1.07 -6.88
CA VAL A 127 -6.11 -2.44 -6.39
C VAL A 127 -6.41 -3.43 -7.53
N GLY A 128 -5.59 -3.35 -8.58
CA GLY A 128 -5.75 -4.13 -9.79
C GLY A 128 -5.53 -5.64 -9.59
N LYS A 129 -5.51 -6.37 -10.71
CA LYS A 129 -5.40 -7.84 -10.73
C LYS A 129 -4.08 -8.34 -10.18
N HIS A 130 -3.00 -7.61 -10.42
CA HIS A 130 -1.61 -7.89 -10.07
C HIS A 130 -1.10 -7.01 -8.91
N PHE A 131 -2.01 -6.49 -8.09
CA PHE A 131 -1.70 -5.71 -6.89
C PHE A 131 -0.67 -6.40 -5.99
N LYS A 132 -0.77 -7.73 -5.83
CA LYS A 132 0.12 -8.49 -4.94
C LYS A 132 1.56 -8.44 -5.45
N GLU A 133 1.75 -8.59 -6.76
CA GLU A 133 3.04 -8.57 -7.41
C GLU A 133 3.65 -7.17 -7.42
N ALA A 134 2.84 -6.16 -7.73
CA ALA A 134 3.22 -4.74 -7.63
C ALA A 134 3.66 -4.36 -6.20
N ASN A 135 2.87 -4.72 -5.19
CA ASN A 135 3.17 -4.37 -3.80
C ASN A 135 4.36 -5.15 -3.23
N ASN A 136 4.55 -6.42 -3.62
CA ASN A 136 5.73 -7.20 -3.21
C ASN A 136 7.02 -6.74 -3.89
N PHE A 137 6.90 -6.16 -5.09
CA PHE A 137 8.02 -5.51 -5.77
C PHE A 137 8.45 -4.25 -5.03
N LEU A 138 7.52 -3.45 -4.51
CA LEU A 138 7.87 -2.30 -3.69
C LEU A 138 8.54 -2.74 -2.38
N TRP A 139 9.71 -2.18 -2.10
CA TRP A 139 10.33 -2.30 -0.78
C TRP A 139 9.51 -1.47 0.23
N PRO A 140 9.37 -1.91 1.49
CA PRO A 140 8.71 -1.10 2.51
C PRO A 140 9.31 0.32 2.57
N PHE A 141 8.45 1.33 2.51
CA PHE A 141 8.84 2.73 2.56
C PHE A 141 9.49 3.04 3.91
N LYS A 142 10.48 3.94 3.91
CA LYS A 142 11.15 4.46 5.10
C LYS A 142 11.06 5.98 5.09
#